data_AF-A0AA41QRM3-F1
#
_entry.id   AF-A0AA41QRM3-F1
#
_cell.length_a   1.000
_cell.length_b   1.000
_cell.length_c   1.000
_cell.angle_alpha   90.00
_cell.angle_beta   90.00
_cell.angle_gamma   90.00
#
_symmetry.space_group_name_H-M   'P 1'
#
loop_
_entity.id
_entity.type
_entity.pdbx_description
1 polymer ?
#
loop_
_entity_poly.entity_id
_entity_poly.type
_entity_poly.pdbx_seq_one_letter_code
_entity_poly.pdbx_strand_id
1 'polypeptide(L)'
;MTRILSGTAAVLAASRTVAFTGDPLSDANCPADGTVILGGAAYFIASRTDTSHFELTRDYEGVDGTVSCEIDPLNANAINLVKVARSITEYNAKLALTDAYGKGLFYECIGLTGANDPGPGKLARNAAAWADSTEIYMDVLDYGGHEQGALIDLAKAGTVYIVRGIDTGAYAAYTLSAAPENMGPDEWRKVSLSYVDGDGLIADGELVAVEWNRKGESFAADAEVDDMAGRAAYDNEAPGFVVKVNDDGTGRAVFFTMGAGGAGAWGSPAYLTGTKGDEGDQGDKGWAPQLVGVSDGERRVLKLLGYVGGAGAPPTANVGDYLKADGTFTANIAEAENYRGAPGAGNGTVVGPPSSVAGRVAVFSDTTGELIGDGGIALANLLRGALGGTDNRLLRSDGTGGVTGQGSAATLDDSGNLSGMGNVSLSGILSIAGLAGKVIRKVQFTPITTVYETTSTSAVISVGTSFSAVSTTSNLLVICAIDAETLRAATGDHGMAVSLYRYDGSAYVTTSHTMAQQFLMQGFAPAAGTSTHRGAVAATALLDNADRRSDTNSWSVAPYFFSYYAGCTAKLTKHSYIFVEFEP
;
A
#
# COMPACT_ATOMS: atom_id res chain seq x y z
N MET A 1 -7.06 51.28 21.86
CA MET A 1 -7.89 52.48 22.10
C MET A 1 -8.86 52.61 20.95
N THR A 2 -10.03 52.01 21.10
CA THR A 2 -11.18 52.20 20.22
C THR A 2 -11.71 53.61 20.45
N ARG A 3 -11.48 54.51 19.50
CA ARG A 3 -11.92 55.90 19.61
C ARG A 3 -13.44 55.93 19.48
N ILE A 4 -14.13 56.57 20.44
CA ILE A 4 -15.57 56.88 20.32
C ILE A 4 -15.77 57.66 19.02
N LEU A 5 -16.68 57.19 18.17
CA LEU A 5 -17.01 57.87 16.94
C LEU A 5 -18.07 58.94 17.22
N SER A 6 -17.73 60.20 17.01
CA SER A 6 -18.62 61.33 17.27
C SER A 6 -19.05 62.00 15.97
N GLY A 7 -20.31 62.40 15.90
CA GLY A 7 -20.90 63.12 14.77
C GLY A 7 -22.27 63.66 15.10
N THR A 8 -23.08 63.90 14.08
CA THR A 8 -24.50 64.20 14.23
C THR A 8 -25.33 63.11 13.56
N ALA A 9 -26.60 63.00 13.94
CA ALA A 9 -27.52 62.06 13.33
C ALA A 9 -28.85 62.73 13.02
N ALA A 10 -29.36 62.52 11.82
CA ALA A 10 -30.75 62.81 11.50
C ALA A 10 -31.62 61.64 11.98
N VAL A 11 -32.60 61.96 12.81
CA VAL A 11 -33.50 61.02 13.48
C VAL A 11 -34.94 61.43 13.29
N LEU A 12 -35.83 60.42 13.25
CA LEU A 12 -37.28 60.59 13.19
C LEU A 12 -37.89 59.92 14.42
N ALA A 13 -38.83 60.59 15.08
CA ALA A 13 -39.58 60.05 16.19
C ALA A 13 -40.27 58.74 15.79
N ALA A 14 -40.24 57.74 16.68
CA ALA A 14 -40.77 56.41 16.45
C ALA A 14 -40.15 55.65 15.25
N SER A 15 -38.96 56.05 14.79
CA SER A 15 -38.16 55.33 13.79
C SER A 15 -36.94 54.66 14.43
N ARG A 16 -36.49 53.55 13.84
CA ARG A 16 -35.24 52.87 14.22
C ARG A 16 -34.06 53.27 13.34
N THR A 17 -34.34 53.83 12.17
CA THR A 17 -33.33 54.24 11.21
C THR A 17 -32.68 55.54 11.65
N VAL A 18 -31.37 55.54 11.72
CA VAL A 18 -30.55 56.70 12.09
C VAL A 18 -29.59 56.99 10.95
N ALA A 19 -29.64 58.22 10.42
CA ALA A 19 -28.72 58.68 9.39
C ALA A 19 -27.57 59.49 10.04
N PHE A 20 -26.43 58.83 10.20
CA PHE A 20 -25.22 59.40 10.79
C PHE A 20 -24.45 60.28 9.79
N THR A 21 -23.98 61.42 10.28
CA THR A 21 -23.11 62.36 9.60
C THR A 21 -21.82 62.52 10.41
N GLY A 22 -20.73 61.97 9.87
CA GLY A 22 -19.40 61.93 10.48
C GLY A 22 -18.46 61.07 9.63
N ASP A 23 -17.44 60.46 10.24
CA ASP A 23 -16.59 59.50 9.51
C ASP A 23 -17.42 58.27 9.07
N PRO A 24 -17.09 57.63 7.93
CA PRO A 24 -17.83 56.49 7.42
C PRO A 24 -18.00 55.35 8.43
N LEU A 25 -19.20 54.79 8.48
CA LEU A 25 -19.53 53.64 9.33
C LEU A 25 -18.96 52.34 8.75
N SER A 26 -18.41 51.52 9.64
CA SER A 26 -17.75 50.23 9.41
C SER A 26 -18.16 49.24 10.50
N ASP A 27 -17.98 47.94 10.29
CA ASP A 27 -18.24 46.95 11.34
C ASP A 27 -17.32 47.13 12.57
N ALA A 28 -16.20 47.84 12.39
CA ALA A 28 -15.26 48.12 13.48
C ALA A 28 -15.69 49.29 14.37
N ASN A 29 -16.40 50.30 13.83
CA ASN A 29 -16.81 51.49 14.58
C ASN A 29 -18.32 51.57 14.84
N CYS A 30 -19.13 50.73 14.19
CA CYS A 30 -20.57 50.60 14.37
C CYS A 30 -20.97 49.11 14.35
N PRO A 31 -20.48 48.29 15.31
CA PRO A 31 -20.86 46.89 15.41
C PRO A 31 -22.31 46.72 15.87
N ALA A 32 -22.92 45.58 15.52
CA ALA A 32 -24.15 45.14 16.17
C ALA A 32 -23.95 45.01 17.68
N ASP A 33 -24.97 45.36 18.46
CA ASP A 33 -24.97 45.51 19.92
C ASP A 33 -23.97 46.55 20.45
N GLY A 34 -23.39 47.38 19.56
CA GLY A 34 -22.62 48.56 19.94
C GLY A 34 -23.51 49.58 20.65
N THR A 35 -22.93 50.33 21.59
CA THR A 35 -23.67 51.36 22.32
C THR A 35 -23.64 52.67 21.52
N VAL A 36 -24.77 53.34 21.39
CA VAL A 36 -24.87 54.65 20.76
C VAL A 36 -25.64 55.63 21.63
N ILE A 37 -25.13 56.85 21.75
CA ILE A 37 -25.78 57.95 22.46
C ILE A 37 -26.31 58.94 21.42
N LEU A 38 -27.62 59.18 21.41
CA LEU A 38 -28.31 60.11 20.51
C LEU A 38 -28.97 61.23 21.33
N GLY A 39 -28.52 62.47 21.14
CA GLY A 39 -29.07 63.63 21.87
C GLY A 39 -28.99 63.51 23.40
N GLY A 40 -28.06 62.70 23.92
CA GLY A 40 -27.87 62.40 25.34
C GLY A 40 -28.60 61.15 25.87
N ALA A 41 -29.41 60.47 25.05
CA ALA A 41 -30.07 59.21 25.42
C ALA A 41 -29.34 57.99 24.83
N ALA A 42 -29.20 56.92 25.61
CA ALA A 42 -28.49 55.71 25.21
C ALA A 42 -29.41 54.68 24.52
N TYR A 43 -28.88 54.10 23.45
CA TYR A 43 -29.50 53.04 22.65
C TYR A 43 -28.45 51.99 22.25
N PHE A 44 -28.93 50.89 21.66
CA PHE A 44 -28.07 49.87 21.08
C PHE A 44 -28.31 49.77 19.57
N ILE A 45 -27.23 49.52 18.84
CA ILE A 45 -27.26 49.33 17.39
C ILE A 45 -27.73 47.91 17.11
N ALA A 46 -28.85 47.75 16.39
CA ALA A 46 -29.28 46.45 15.89
C ALA A 46 -28.40 46.00 14.73
N SER A 47 -28.20 46.88 13.75
CA SER A 47 -27.35 46.60 12.58
C SER A 47 -26.97 47.88 11.85
N ARG A 48 -25.73 47.95 11.35
CA ARG A 48 -25.33 48.93 10.34
C ARG A 48 -25.94 48.56 8.98
N THR A 49 -26.54 49.52 8.29
CA THR A 49 -27.21 49.29 7.00
C THR A 49 -26.36 49.77 5.82
N ASP A 50 -25.59 50.86 6.00
CA ASP A 50 -24.59 51.30 5.03
C ASP A 50 -23.46 52.13 5.71
N THR A 51 -22.70 52.91 4.95
CA THR A 51 -21.59 53.74 5.46
C THR A 51 -22.04 55.00 6.21
N SER A 52 -23.35 55.26 6.29
CA SER A 52 -23.99 56.44 6.87
C SER A 52 -25.27 56.14 7.63
N HIS A 53 -25.80 54.92 7.58
CA HIS A 53 -27.03 54.53 8.26
C HIS A 53 -26.82 53.30 9.15
N PHE A 54 -27.55 53.28 10.26
CA PHE A 54 -27.71 52.12 11.11
C PHE A 54 -29.11 52.09 11.74
N GLU A 55 -29.50 50.93 12.24
CA GLU A 55 -30.77 50.69 12.90
C GLU A 55 -30.59 50.53 14.40
N LEU A 56 -31.51 51.08 15.19
CA LEU A 56 -31.59 50.87 16.63
C LEU A 56 -32.35 49.58 16.96
N THR A 57 -32.06 48.98 18.12
CA THR A 57 -32.81 47.82 18.64
C THR A 57 -34.24 48.17 19.10
N ARG A 58 -34.51 49.44 19.34
CA ARG A 58 -35.84 49.99 19.69
C ARG A 58 -36.04 51.34 19.01
N ASP A 59 -37.30 51.76 18.89
CA ASP A 59 -37.67 53.01 18.23
C ASP A 59 -37.05 54.22 18.97
N TYR A 60 -36.65 55.25 18.22
CA TYR A 60 -36.13 56.49 18.79
C TYR A 60 -37.25 57.27 19.49
N GLU A 61 -37.06 57.56 20.77
CA GLU A 61 -38.07 58.15 21.66
C GLU A 61 -38.04 59.69 21.67
N GLY A 62 -37.12 60.32 20.92
CA GLY A 62 -37.01 61.78 20.82
C GLY A 62 -37.89 62.40 19.73
N VAL A 63 -37.70 63.70 19.48
CA VAL A 63 -38.37 64.44 18.39
C VAL A 63 -37.56 64.41 17.10
N ASP A 64 -38.23 64.62 15.98
CA ASP A 64 -37.62 64.73 14.66
C ASP A 64 -36.55 65.83 14.62
N GLY A 65 -35.40 65.54 14.00
CA GLY A 65 -34.36 66.55 13.77
C GLY A 65 -32.95 65.99 13.73
N THR A 66 -31.97 66.88 13.88
CA THR A 66 -30.55 66.53 13.95
C THR A 66 -30.09 66.58 15.40
N VAL A 67 -29.55 65.47 15.91
CA VAL A 67 -29.02 65.35 17.28
C VAL A 67 -27.54 64.99 17.28
N SER A 68 -26.86 65.18 18.42
CA SER A 68 -25.51 64.63 18.60
C SER A 68 -25.55 63.10 18.58
N CYS A 69 -24.53 62.47 18.01
CA CYS A 69 -24.40 61.03 17.96
C CYS A 69 -22.98 60.61 18.37
N GLU A 70 -22.88 59.72 19.35
CA GLU A 70 -21.63 59.12 19.81
C GLU A 70 -21.75 57.60 19.83
N ILE A 71 -20.88 56.89 19.10
CA ILE A 71 -20.87 55.43 19.03
C ILE A 71 -19.65 54.88 19.77
N ASP A 72 -19.88 54.00 20.75
CA ASP A 72 -18.85 53.23 21.41
C ASP A 72 -18.79 51.81 20.79
N PRO A 73 -17.65 51.42 20.17
CA PRO A 73 -17.51 50.11 19.54
C PRO A 73 -17.29 48.96 20.53
N LEU A 74 -17.21 49.20 21.85
CA LEU A 74 -17.17 48.13 22.85
C LEU A 74 -18.56 47.48 23.01
N ASN A 75 -18.70 46.23 22.55
CA ASN A 75 -19.93 45.46 22.74
C ASN A 75 -20.00 44.77 24.12
N ALA A 76 -21.20 44.36 24.54
CA ALA A 76 -21.44 43.72 25.83
C ALA A 76 -20.61 42.43 26.04
N ASN A 77 -20.28 41.72 24.96
CA ASN A 77 -19.48 40.49 25.00
C ASN A 77 -18.02 40.75 25.37
N ALA A 78 -17.42 41.84 24.87
CA ALA A 78 -16.05 42.24 25.23
C ALA A 78 -15.92 42.55 26.73
N ILE A 79 -16.96 43.17 27.33
CA ILE A 79 -17.01 43.47 28.77
C ILE A 79 -17.10 42.18 29.60
N ASN A 80 -17.87 41.19 29.15
CA ASN A 80 -18.01 39.92 29.86
C ASN A 80 -16.72 39.09 29.84
N LEU A 81 -15.98 39.10 28.73
CA LEU A 81 -14.70 38.38 28.62
C LEU A 81 -13.66 38.89 29.63
N VAL A 82 -13.60 40.21 29.84
CA VAL A 82 -12.70 40.83 30.83
C VAL A 82 -13.05 40.40 32.26
N LYS A 83 -14.34 40.26 32.59
CA LYS A 83 -14.80 39.79 33.91
C LYS A 83 -14.45 38.32 34.16
N VAL A 84 -14.59 37.47 33.14
CA VAL A 84 -14.21 36.05 33.22
C VAL A 84 -12.70 35.90 33.41
N ALA A 85 -11.90 36.65 32.64
CA ALA A 85 -10.44 36.63 32.77
C ALA A 85 -9.97 37.01 34.18
N ARG A 86 -10.59 38.02 34.81
CA ARG A 86 -10.27 38.41 36.20
C ARG A 86 -10.58 37.29 37.20
N SER A 87 -11.72 36.63 37.04
CA SER A 87 -12.16 35.56 37.95
C SER A 87 -11.22 34.34 37.91
N ILE A 88 -10.72 33.99 36.72
CA ILE A 88 -9.75 32.90 36.55
C ILE A 88 -8.44 33.18 37.31
N THR A 89 -7.94 34.42 37.24
CA THR A 89 -6.73 34.83 37.97
C THR A 89 -6.90 34.70 39.48
N GLU A 90 -8.06 35.09 40.02
CA GLU A 90 -8.36 34.99 41.45
C GLU A 90 -8.44 33.53 41.94
N TYR A 91 -8.99 32.61 41.13
CA TYR A 91 -9.03 31.19 41.49
C TYR A 91 -7.64 30.54 41.50
N ASN A 92 -6.78 30.87 40.53
CA ASN A 92 -5.42 30.34 40.48
C ASN A 92 -4.59 30.72 41.72
N ALA A 93 -4.78 31.93 42.26
CA ALA A 93 -4.11 32.37 43.48
C ALA A 93 -4.54 31.58 44.72
N LYS A 94 -5.83 31.21 44.82
CA LYS A 94 -6.35 30.42 45.95
C LYS A 94 -5.89 28.96 45.92
N LEU A 95 -5.75 28.38 44.73
CA LEU A 95 -5.25 27.02 44.57
C LEU A 95 -3.78 26.92 45.03
N ALA A 96 -2.95 27.89 44.64
CA ALA A 96 -1.54 27.95 45.04
C ALA A 96 -1.37 28.05 46.57
N LEU A 97 -2.25 28.79 47.25
CA LEU A 97 -2.24 28.90 48.71
C LEU A 97 -2.63 27.57 49.38
N THR A 98 -3.60 26.85 48.80
CA THR A 98 -4.05 25.55 49.32
C THR A 98 -2.95 24.48 49.19
N ASP A 99 -2.22 24.48 48.08
CA ASP A 99 -1.09 23.57 47.85
C ASP A 99 0.09 23.86 48.80
N ALA A 100 0.26 25.12 49.22
CA ALA A 100 1.27 25.49 50.21
C ALA A 100 0.92 24.96 51.61
N TYR A 101 -0.35 25.05 52.03
CA TYR A 101 -0.79 24.53 53.34
C TYR A 101 -0.74 23.00 53.48
N GLY A 102 -0.66 22.25 52.38
CA GLY A 102 -0.67 20.78 52.40
C GLY A 102 0.65 20.08 52.75
N LYS A 103 1.75 20.81 53.07
CA LYS A 103 3.12 20.23 53.09
C LYS A 103 3.99 20.48 54.33
N GLY A 104 3.55 21.17 55.38
CA GLY A 104 4.35 21.35 56.61
C GLY A 104 3.71 22.32 57.61
N LEU A 105 4.25 22.38 58.83
CA LEU A 105 3.84 23.38 59.84
C LEU A 105 4.63 24.68 59.61
N PHE A 106 3.99 25.84 59.55
CA PHE A 106 4.64 27.11 59.18
C PHE A 106 4.87 28.02 60.39
N TYR A 107 6.10 28.51 60.56
CA TYR A 107 6.48 29.38 61.67
C TYR A 107 7.42 30.49 61.22
N GLU A 108 7.46 31.60 61.95
CA GLU A 108 8.56 32.57 61.85
C GLU A 108 9.70 32.16 62.79
N CYS A 109 10.91 32.00 62.25
CA CYS A 109 12.08 31.67 63.05
C CYS A 109 12.63 32.94 63.73
N ILE A 110 12.47 33.08 65.05
CA ILE A 110 12.85 34.32 65.77
C ILE A 110 14.23 34.25 66.47
N GLY A 111 14.96 33.16 66.27
CA GLY A 111 16.29 32.96 66.85
C GLY A 111 16.25 32.32 68.23
N LEU A 112 16.98 32.89 69.19
CA LEU A 112 17.19 32.32 70.52
C LEU A 112 16.12 32.77 71.52
N THR A 113 15.35 31.82 72.03
CA THR A 113 14.63 31.99 73.30
C THR A 113 15.25 31.02 74.30
N GLY A 114 15.32 31.39 75.58
CA GLY A 114 15.47 30.37 76.63
C GLY A 114 14.28 29.39 76.58
N ALA A 115 14.13 28.50 77.55
CA ALA A 115 12.94 27.64 77.66
C ALA A 115 11.64 28.41 77.99
N ASN A 116 11.34 29.45 77.21
CA ASN A 116 10.23 30.37 77.29
C ASN A 116 9.45 30.29 75.97
N ASP A 117 8.18 30.68 76.05
CA ASP A 117 7.28 30.80 74.91
C ASP A 117 7.87 31.69 73.79
N PRO A 118 8.02 31.18 72.54
CA PRO A 118 8.43 31.99 71.39
C PRO A 118 7.34 32.99 70.94
N GLY A 119 6.09 32.78 71.35
CA GLY A 119 4.91 33.56 71.00
C GLY A 119 4.20 33.06 69.74
N PRO A 120 2.97 33.55 69.48
CA PRO A 120 2.09 33.02 68.43
C PRO A 120 2.73 32.91 67.06
N GLY A 121 2.68 31.71 66.46
CA GLY A 121 3.17 31.48 65.10
C GLY A 121 4.70 31.46 64.96
N LYS A 122 5.44 31.31 66.07
CA LYS A 122 6.90 31.42 66.07
C LYS A 122 7.60 30.14 66.50
N LEU A 123 8.82 30.00 65.99
CA LEU A 123 9.77 28.95 66.34
C LEU A 123 11.07 29.59 66.83
N ALA A 124 11.59 29.07 67.94
CA ALA A 124 12.88 29.46 68.49
C ALA A 124 13.76 28.24 68.75
N ARG A 125 15.06 28.48 68.93
CA ARG A 125 16.09 27.46 69.19
C ARG A 125 16.90 27.79 70.43
N ASN A 126 17.51 26.80 71.06
CA ASN A 126 18.33 27.00 72.26
C ASN A 126 19.81 27.34 71.99
N ALA A 127 20.27 27.25 70.73
CA ALA A 127 21.62 27.60 70.31
C ALA A 127 21.63 28.52 69.09
N ALA A 128 22.67 29.34 68.96
CA ALA A 128 22.78 30.31 67.86
C ALA A 128 22.90 29.60 66.50
N ALA A 129 23.72 28.55 66.44
CA ALA A 129 23.89 27.72 65.26
C ALA A 129 22.86 26.58 65.23
N TRP A 130 22.30 26.31 64.05
CA TRP A 130 21.38 25.19 63.84
C TRP A 130 22.05 23.85 64.16
N ALA A 131 23.34 23.67 63.81
CA ALA A 131 24.08 22.45 64.11
C ALA A 131 24.23 22.16 65.62
N ASP A 132 24.23 23.20 66.46
CA ASP A 132 24.41 23.09 67.91
C ASP A 132 23.06 23.07 68.66
N SER A 133 21.94 23.21 67.96
CA SER A 133 20.61 23.27 68.57
C SER A 133 20.20 21.87 69.05
N THR A 134 19.99 21.75 70.36
CA THR A 134 19.52 20.52 71.00
C THR A 134 18.05 20.60 71.41
N GLU A 135 17.46 21.79 71.36
CA GLU A 135 16.05 22.03 71.64
C GLU A 135 15.52 23.13 70.70
N ILE A 136 14.31 22.91 70.19
CA ILE A 136 13.50 23.97 69.58
C ILE A 136 12.21 24.16 70.38
N TYR A 137 11.70 25.38 70.32
CA TYR A 137 10.50 25.82 71.00
C TYR A 137 9.51 26.28 69.95
N MET A 138 8.33 25.67 69.92
CA MET A 138 7.32 25.89 68.89
C MET A 138 6.01 26.29 69.55
N ASP A 139 5.43 27.39 69.10
CA ASP A 139 4.08 27.77 69.51
C ASP A 139 3.04 26.75 69.00
N VAL A 140 1.92 26.61 69.72
CA VAL A 140 0.83 25.74 69.24
C VAL A 140 0.08 26.33 68.06
N LEU A 141 0.18 27.64 67.80
CA LEU A 141 -0.34 28.27 66.60
C LEU A 141 0.73 28.33 65.52
N ASP A 142 0.34 28.07 64.27
CA ASP A 142 1.18 28.38 63.11
C ASP A 142 1.20 29.88 62.80
N TYR A 143 2.02 30.30 61.83
CA TYR A 143 2.10 31.70 61.38
C TYR A 143 0.74 32.26 60.89
N GLY A 144 -0.16 31.40 60.43
CA GLY A 144 -1.52 31.76 60.02
C GLY A 144 -2.53 31.83 61.17
N GLY A 145 -2.15 31.46 62.40
CA GLY A 145 -3.00 31.45 63.58
C GLY A 145 -3.82 30.16 63.78
N HIS A 146 -3.50 29.06 63.09
CA HIS A 146 -4.20 27.78 63.27
C HIS A 146 -3.56 26.92 64.37
N GLU A 147 -4.36 26.17 65.12
CA GLU A 147 -3.90 25.26 66.18
C GLU A 147 -3.21 24.01 65.60
N GLN A 148 -2.03 23.69 66.13
CA GLN A 148 -1.11 22.64 65.69
C GLN A 148 -0.58 21.79 66.85
N GLY A 149 -0.93 22.08 68.11
CA GLY A 149 -0.40 21.40 69.29
C GLY A 149 -0.59 19.88 69.23
N ALA A 150 -1.77 19.43 68.81
CA ALA A 150 -2.05 18.00 68.64
C ALA A 150 -1.17 17.33 67.57
N LEU A 151 -0.78 18.06 66.53
CA LEU A 151 0.11 17.56 65.47
C LEU A 151 1.56 17.52 65.92
N ILE A 152 2.01 18.52 66.68
CA ILE A 152 3.35 18.53 67.27
C ILE A 152 3.48 17.37 68.28
N ASP A 153 2.47 17.15 69.12
CA ASP A 153 2.43 16.09 70.14
C ASP A 153 2.41 14.67 69.57
N LEU A 154 2.16 14.53 68.26
CA LEU A 154 2.24 13.25 67.57
C LEU A 154 3.70 12.81 67.38
N ALA A 155 4.70 13.68 67.45
CA ALA A 155 6.09 13.28 67.34
C ALA A 155 6.61 12.53 68.58
N LYS A 156 7.60 11.65 68.40
CA LYS A 156 8.22 10.86 69.47
C LYS A 156 9.74 10.83 69.26
N ALA A 157 10.48 10.29 70.23
CA ALA A 157 11.90 9.97 70.03
C ALA A 157 12.09 9.15 68.74
N GLY A 158 13.05 9.55 67.90
CA GLY A 158 13.31 8.95 66.59
C GLY A 158 12.58 9.59 65.40
N THR A 159 11.60 10.49 65.61
CA THR A 159 11.02 11.27 64.51
C THR A 159 12.08 12.19 63.91
N VAL A 160 12.17 12.24 62.58
CA VAL A 160 13.03 13.18 61.86
C VAL A 160 12.27 14.47 61.62
N TYR A 161 12.82 15.59 62.08
CA TYR A 161 12.31 16.93 61.81
C TYR A 161 13.23 17.61 60.80
N ILE A 162 12.66 18.29 59.81
CA ILE A 162 13.39 19.11 58.85
C ILE A 162 12.79 20.52 58.94
N VAL A 163 13.58 21.46 59.43
CA VAL A 163 13.24 22.89 59.42
C VAL A 163 13.82 23.47 58.14
N ARG A 164 12.98 24.06 57.29
CA ARG A 164 13.37 24.59 55.98
C ARG A 164 12.95 26.05 55.84
N GLY A 165 13.88 26.93 55.51
CA GLY A 165 13.60 28.30 55.12
C GLY A 165 12.81 28.36 53.81
N ILE A 166 11.69 29.08 53.81
CA ILE A 166 10.77 29.16 52.67
C ILE A 166 11.40 29.93 51.51
N ASP A 167 12.06 31.05 51.81
CA ASP A 167 12.60 31.96 50.80
C ASP A 167 13.99 31.54 50.33
N THR A 168 14.82 31.01 51.24
CA THR A 168 16.21 30.66 50.94
C THR A 168 16.39 29.20 50.52
N GLY A 169 15.45 28.32 50.90
CA GLY A 169 15.58 26.87 50.74
C GLY A 169 16.61 26.24 51.68
N ALA A 170 17.28 27.02 52.55
CA ALA A 170 18.19 26.51 53.57
C ALA A 170 17.45 25.53 54.49
N TYR A 171 18.12 24.52 55.00
CA TYR A 171 17.48 23.54 55.87
C TYR A 171 18.39 23.05 56.99
N ALA A 172 17.77 22.64 58.09
CA ALA A 172 18.39 21.93 59.19
C ALA A 172 17.55 20.71 59.57
N ALA A 173 18.17 19.54 59.55
CA ALA A 173 17.55 18.25 59.81
C ALA A 173 18.00 17.70 61.17
N TYR A 174 17.04 17.16 61.90
CA TYR A 174 17.19 16.67 63.27
C TYR A 174 16.49 15.33 63.44
N THR A 175 16.94 14.56 64.42
CA THR A 175 16.17 13.43 64.98
C THR A 175 15.76 13.79 66.40
N LEU A 176 14.50 13.61 66.75
CA LEU A 176 14.00 13.87 68.10
C LEU A 176 14.64 12.89 69.09
N SER A 177 15.13 13.40 70.21
CA SER A 177 15.69 12.59 71.31
C SER A 177 14.64 12.17 72.33
N ALA A 178 13.51 12.88 72.39
CA ALA A 178 12.36 12.60 73.24
C ALA A 178 11.05 13.00 72.53
N ALA A 179 9.89 12.64 73.10
CA ALA A 179 8.63 13.21 72.66
C ALA A 179 8.58 14.71 73.04
N PRO A 180 7.90 15.57 72.25
CA PRO A 180 7.71 16.97 72.61
C PRO A 180 7.09 17.12 74.00
N GLU A 181 7.67 18.00 74.80
CA GLU A 181 7.18 18.31 76.14
C GLU A 181 6.22 19.50 76.04
N ASN A 182 5.05 19.33 76.65
CA ASN A 182 4.15 20.45 76.87
C ASN A 182 4.68 21.33 78.01
N MET A 183 4.95 22.60 77.71
CA MET A 183 5.62 23.52 78.62
C MET A 183 4.67 24.51 79.33
N GLY A 184 3.36 24.37 79.12
CA GLY A 184 2.32 25.17 79.78
C GLY A 184 0.90 24.70 79.39
N PRO A 185 -0.17 25.24 79.98
CA PRO A 185 -1.52 24.96 79.49
C PRO A 185 -1.71 25.60 78.10
N ASP A 186 -1.45 24.81 77.06
CA ASP A 186 -1.83 25.05 75.65
C ASP A 186 -1.13 26.22 74.93
N GLU A 187 0.10 26.57 75.29
CA GLU A 187 0.80 27.72 74.65
C GLU A 187 1.94 27.28 73.69
N TRP A 188 2.81 26.36 74.10
CA TRP A 188 3.95 25.95 73.26
C TRP A 188 4.51 24.56 73.62
N ARG A 189 5.39 24.05 72.75
CA ARG A 189 6.07 22.76 72.88
C ARG A 189 7.58 22.93 72.86
N LYS A 190 8.26 22.24 73.78
CA LYS A 190 9.70 22.02 73.72
C LYS A 190 9.97 20.71 73.01
N VAL A 191 10.72 20.75 71.93
CA VAL A 191 11.12 19.58 71.16
C VAL A 191 12.61 19.36 71.35
N SER A 192 12.99 18.25 71.99
CA SER A 192 14.39 17.86 72.16
C SER A 192 14.91 17.13 70.92
N LEU A 193 16.08 17.55 70.43
CA LEU A 193 16.61 17.22 69.12
C LEU A 193 18.09 16.80 69.18
N SER A 194 18.50 16.00 68.20
CA SER A 194 19.89 15.74 67.84
C SER A 194 20.08 16.12 66.37
N TYR A 195 21.06 16.98 66.09
CA TYR A 195 21.38 17.39 64.72
C TYR A 195 21.80 16.19 63.86
N VAL A 196 21.36 16.20 62.60
CA VAL A 196 21.67 15.17 61.60
C VAL A 196 22.47 15.78 60.46
N ASP A 197 21.91 16.81 59.83
CA ASP A 197 22.48 17.45 58.64
C ASP A 197 21.85 18.83 58.41
N GLY A 198 22.42 19.64 57.52
CA GLY A 198 21.89 20.95 57.19
C GLY A 198 22.70 21.65 56.10
N ASP A 199 22.03 22.51 55.35
CA ASP A 199 22.62 23.29 54.25
C ASP A 199 22.07 24.72 54.25
N GLY A 200 22.94 25.69 54.00
CA GLY A 200 22.61 27.11 54.06
C GLY A 200 22.43 27.67 55.48
N LEU A 201 22.01 28.94 55.55
CA LEU A 201 21.75 29.66 56.80
C LEU A 201 20.28 30.09 56.81
N ILE A 202 19.49 29.54 57.73
CA ILE A 202 18.15 30.04 58.03
C ILE A 202 18.30 31.23 58.99
N ALA A 203 17.91 32.42 58.54
CA ALA A 203 18.09 33.66 59.28
C ALA A 203 16.95 33.90 60.29
N ASP A 204 17.22 34.71 61.31
CA ASP A 204 16.17 35.16 62.23
C ASP A 204 15.23 36.14 61.50
N GLY A 205 13.93 36.01 61.70
CA GLY A 205 12.85 36.68 60.95
C GLY A 205 12.43 35.95 59.67
N GLU A 206 13.08 34.83 59.30
CA GLU A 206 12.71 34.05 58.12
C GLU A 206 11.51 33.14 58.40
N LEU A 207 10.60 33.01 57.43
CA LEU A 207 9.54 32.01 57.47
C LEU A 207 10.12 30.61 57.22
N VAL A 208 9.74 29.66 58.05
CA VAL A 208 10.18 28.27 57.98
C VAL A 208 9.01 27.30 57.89
N ALA A 209 9.18 26.22 57.16
CA ALA A 209 8.36 25.02 57.26
C ALA A 209 9.06 23.99 58.15
N VAL A 210 8.32 23.41 59.09
CA VAL A 210 8.72 22.24 59.87
C VAL A 210 8.02 21.02 59.28
N GLU A 211 8.80 20.22 58.56
CA GLU A 211 8.39 18.93 58.03
C GLU A 211 8.82 17.84 59.00
N TRP A 212 8.01 16.80 59.16
CA TRP A 212 8.37 15.68 60.04
C TRP A 212 8.02 14.33 59.42
N ASN A 213 8.98 13.40 59.53
CA ASN A 213 8.88 12.02 59.06
C ASN A 213 9.20 11.09 60.24
N ARG A 214 8.31 10.17 60.60
CA ARG A 214 8.65 9.12 61.57
C ARG A 214 9.59 8.11 60.93
N LYS A 215 10.81 7.96 61.46
CA LYS A 215 11.77 6.96 61.00
C LYS A 215 11.39 5.58 61.56
N GLY A 216 10.80 4.74 60.71
CA GLY A 216 10.85 3.27 60.79
C GLY A 216 10.50 2.56 62.11
N GLU A 217 9.21 2.40 62.39
CA GLU A 217 8.76 1.10 62.91
C GLU A 217 8.17 0.31 61.74
N SER A 218 8.95 -0.61 61.19
CA SER A 218 8.35 -1.77 60.55
C SER A 218 7.96 -2.72 61.68
N PHE A 219 6.66 -2.86 61.93
CA PHE A 219 6.17 -3.99 62.73
C PHE A 219 6.63 -5.28 62.04
N ALA A 220 7.52 -6.05 62.68
CA ALA A 220 7.98 -7.35 62.18
C ALA A 220 7.45 -8.44 63.11
N ALA A 221 6.71 -9.40 62.56
CA ALA A 221 6.32 -10.61 63.30
C ALA A 221 7.53 -11.54 63.46
N ASP A 222 7.54 -12.35 64.53
CA ASP A 222 8.56 -13.37 64.77
C ASP A 222 8.47 -14.52 63.76
N ALA A 223 7.28 -14.74 63.18
CA ALA A 223 7.07 -15.63 62.04
C ALA A 223 5.94 -15.14 61.12
N GLU A 224 6.00 -15.54 59.85
CA GLU A 224 4.96 -15.28 58.84
C GLU A 224 4.48 -16.59 58.23
N VAL A 225 3.16 -16.74 58.10
CA VAL A 225 2.50 -17.91 57.49
C VAL A 225 1.43 -17.46 56.51
N ASP A 226 1.16 -18.29 55.50
CA ASP A 226 0.21 -17.94 54.44
C ASP A 226 -1.24 -17.93 54.93
N ASP A 227 -1.62 -18.89 55.77
CA ASP A 227 -3.00 -19.10 56.21
C ASP A 227 -3.12 -19.48 57.69
N MET A 228 -4.36 -19.54 58.17
CA MET A 228 -4.68 -19.88 59.56
C MET A 228 -4.20 -21.29 59.98
N ALA A 229 -4.06 -22.22 59.02
CA ALA A 229 -3.57 -23.57 59.31
C ALA A 229 -2.06 -23.55 59.63
N GLY A 230 -1.30 -22.71 58.94
CA GLY A 230 0.13 -22.53 59.20
C GLY A 230 0.46 -22.02 60.60
N ARG A 231 -0.46 -21.26 61.23
CA ARG A 231 -0.27 -20.72 62.60
C ARG A 231 -0.09 -21.82 63.65
N ALA A 232 -0.77 -22.97 63.49
CA ALA A 232 -0.74 -24.06 64.47
C ALA A 232 0.66 -24.66 64.69
N ALA A 233 1.59 -24.48 63.73
CA ALA A 233 2.98 -24.89 63.88
C ALA A 233 3.70 -24.17 65.04
N TYR A 234 3.19 -23.00 65.45
CA TYR A 234 3.76 -22.15 66.50
C TYR A 234 2.97 -22.23 67.81
N ASP A 235 2.06 -23.19 67.96
CA ASP A 235 1.21 -23.30 69.15
C ASP A 235 2.01 -23.54 70.44
N ASN A 236 3.25 -24.02 70.38
CA ASN A 236 4.08 -24.28 71.57
C ASN A 236 5.09 -23.17 71.89
N GLU A 237 5.02 -22.02 71.19
CA GLU A 237 5.96 -20.92 71.40
C GLU A 237 5.77 -20.20 72.74
N ALA A 238 6.80 -19.47 73.15
CA ALA A 238 6.79 -18.74 74.42
C ALA A 238 5.75 -17.59 74.41
N PRO A 239 5.19 -17.21 75.58
CA PRO A 239 4.33 -16.03 75.68
C PRO A 239 5.01 -14.77 75.13
N GLY A 240 4.30 -14.01 74.30
CA GLY A 240 4.83 -12.83 73.61
C GLY A 240 5.24 -13.05 72.15
N PHE A 241 5.34 -14.31 71.68
CA PHE A 241 5.64 -14.62 70.27
C PHE A 241 4.54 -14.13 69.32
N VAL A 242 4.91 -13.43 68.25
CA VAL A 242 3.99 -12.84 67.27
C VAL A 242 4.06 -13.56 65.93
N VAL A 243 2.91 -14.05 65.45
CA VAL A 243 2.79 -14.64 64.10
C VAL A 243 1.94 -13.73 63.22
N LYS A 244 2.43 -13.40 62.02
CA LYS A 244 1.65 -12.83 60.93
C LYS A 244 1.01 -13.96 60.13
N VAL A 245 -0.31 -13.94 60.02
CA VAL A 245 -1.04 -14.76 59.07
C VAL A 245 -1.44 -13.88 57.90
N ASN A 246 -1.02 -14.22 56.67
CA ASN A 246 -1.28 -13.40 55.48
C ASN A 246 -2.77 -13.39 55.10
N ASP A 247 -3.47 -14.51 55.31
CA ASP A 247 -4.92 -14.62 55.14
C ASP A 247 -5.55 -15.43 56.28
N ASP A 248 -6.37 -14.77 57.10
CA ASP A 248 -7.14 -15.43 58.17
C ASP A 248 -8.38 -16.21 57.68
N GLY A 249 -8.58 -16.29 56.36
CA GLY A 249 -9.76 -16.82 55.70
C GLY A 249 -10.77 -15.74 55.29
N THR A 250 -10.52 -14.48 55.64
CA THR A 250 -11.34 -13.32 55.23
C THR A 250 -10.67 -12.46 54.16
N GLY A 251 -9.53 -12.90 53.61
CA GLY A 251 -8.70 -12.12 52.69
C GLY A 251 -7.91 -11.02 53.39
N ARG A 252 -7.73 -11.11 54.72
CA ARG A 252 -7.05 -10.10 55.53
C ARG A 252 -5.87 -10.69 56.26
N ALA A 253 -4.78 -9.92 56.27
CA ALA A 253 -3.63 -10.22 57.11
C ALA A 253 -3.92 -9.84 58.57
N VAL A 254 -3.47 -10.69 59.48
CA VAL A 254 -3.71 -10.56 60.93
C VAL A 254 -2.48 -10.95 61.72
N PHE A 255 -2.27 -10.32 62.87
CA PHE A 255 -1.26 -10.74 63.83
C PHE A 255 -1.91 -11.42 65.03
N PHE A 256 -1.29 -12.51 65.47
CA PHE A 256 -1.60 -13.16 66.73
C PHE A 256 -0.40 -13.07 67.66
N THR A 257 -0.65 -12.83 68.94
CA THR A 257 0.36 -12.85 70.00
C THR A 257 0.10 -14.02 70.93
N MET A 258 1.11 -14.82 71.22
CA MET A 258 0.98 -15.96 72.12
C MET A 258 0.75 -15.50 73.56
N GLY A 259 -0.30 -16.00 74.20
CA GLY A 259 -0.64 -15.72 75.59
C GLY A 259 0.03 -16.67 76.58
N ALA A 260 -0.13 -16.40 77.87
CA ALA A 260 0.45 -17.21 78.95
C ALA A 260 -0.33 -18.52 79.27
N GLY A 261 -1.31 -18.89 78.44
CA GLY A 261 -2.25 -19.98 78.71
C GLY A 261 -1.78 -21.40 78.34
N GLY A 262 -0.53 -21.55 77.88
CA GLY A 262 -0.01 -22.82 77.35
C GLY A 262 -0.26 -22.98 75.85
N ALA A 263 -0.10 -24.19 75.33
CA ALA A 263 -0.06 -24.41 73.88
C ALA A 263 -1.35 -23.97 73.17
N GLY A 264 -1.21 -23.18 72.10
CA GLY A 264 -2.32 -22.66 71.28
C GLY A 264 -3.13 -21.54 71.93
N ALA A 265 -2.69 -21.01 73.07
CA ALA A 265 -3.37 -19.94 73.81
C ALA A 265 -3.09 -18.55 73.20
N TRP A 266 -3.50 -18.35 71.94
CA TRP A 266 -3.34 -17.08 71.24
C TRP A 266 -4.26 -15.98 71.79
N GLY A 267 -3.73 -14.76 71.91
CA GLY A 267 -4.50 -13.56 72.22
C GLY A 267 -5.44 -13.16 71.07
N SER A 268 -6.27 -12.16 71.35
CA SER A 268 -7.21 -11.63 70.35
C SER A 268 -6.47 -11.14 69.10
N PRO A 269 -6.98 -11.44 67.89
CA PRO A 269 -6.34 -11.05 66.63
C PRO A 269 -6.22 -9.52 66.50
N ALA A 270 -5.03 -9.06 66.11
CA ALA A 270 -4.79 -7.67 65.75
C ALA A 270 -4.78 -7.54 64.22
N TYR A 271 -5.83 -6.94 63.67
CA TYR A 271 -5.93 -6.68 62.24
C TYR A 271 -5.17 -5.41 61.86
N LEU A 272 -4.35 -5.49 60.81
CA LEU A 272 -3.61 -4.35 60.24
C LEU A 272 -4.51 -3.34 59.51
N THR A 273 -5.72 -3.78 59.17
CA THR A 273 -6.75 -3.00 58.50
C THR A 273 -8.00 -3.01 59.37
N GLY A 274 -8.86 -2.00 59.21
CA GLY A 274 -10.20 -2.07 59.80
C GLY A 274 -10.94 -3.34 59.36
N THR A 275 -12.14 -3.59 59.92
CA THR A 275 -13.10 -4.41 59.16
C THR A 275 -13.09 -3.87 57.73
N LYS A 276 -12.97 -4.76 56.72
CA LYS A 276 -13.21 -4.33 55.33
C LYS A 276 -14.48 -3.49 55.41
N GLY A 277 -14.38 -2.19 55.11
CA GLY A 277 -15.55 -1.34 55.17
C GLY A 277 -16.63 -2.03 54.36
N ASP A 278 -17.89 -1.96 54.79
CA ASP A 278 -18.97 -2.30 53.87
C ASP A 278 -18.63 -1.57 52.58
N GLU A 279 -18.49 -2.32 51.48
CA GLU A 279 -18.30 -1.73 50.16
C GLU A 279 -19.50 -0.80 50.04
N GLY A 280 -19.28 0.51 50.20
CA GLY A 280 -20.37 1.47 50.30
C GLY A 280 -21.30 1.18 49.13
N ASP A 281 -22.61 1.04 49.41
CA ASP A 281 -23.61 0.44 48.50
C ASP A 281 -23.12 0.55 47.08
N GLN A 282 -22.61 -0.56 46.56
CA GLN A 282 -21.88 -0.59 45.31
C GLN A 282 -22.81 -0.01 44.24
N GLY A 283 -22.66 1.30 43.97
CA GLY A 283 -23.69 2.08 43.31
C GLY A 283 -24.09 1.37 42.04
N ASP A 284 -25.40 1.20 41.81
CA ASP A 284 -25.99 0.32 40.79
C ASP A 284 -24.98 -0.01 39.69
N LYS A 285 -24.23 -1.13 39.83
CA LYS A 285 -23.25 -1.49 38.81
C LYS A 285 -24.06 -1.81 37.57
N GLY A 286 -24.19 -0.82 36.71
CA GLY A 286 -24.84 -0.92 35.43
C GLY A 286 -24.18 -2.06 34.68
N TRP A 287 -25.01 -2.99 34.22
CA TRP A 287 -24.56 -4.09 33.40
C TRP A 287 -24.03 -3.54 32.07
N ALA A 288 -22.73 -3.75 31.79
CA ALA A 288 -22.14 -3.36 30.52
C ALA A 288 -22.43 -4.46 29.47
N PRO A 289 -22.96 -4.12 28.28
CA PRO A 289 -23.26 -5.12 27.25
C PRO A 289 -21.98 -5.74 26.71
N GLN A 290 -21.91 -7.06 26.70
CA GLN A 290 -20.86 -7.84 26.06
C GLN A 290 -21.25 -8.11 24.61
N LEU A 291 -20.74 -7.27 23.71
CA LEU A 291 -20.99 -7.38 22.27
C LEU A 291 -19.87 -8.20 21.60
N VAL A 292 -20.26 -9.11 20.72
CA VAL A 292 -19.33 -9.91 19.89
C VAL A 292 -19.62 -9.69 18.41
N GLY A 293 -18.57 -9.65 17.60
CA GLY A 293 -18.73 -9.66 16.14
C GLY A 293 -19.21 -11.00 15.63
N VAL A 294 -20.32 -11.02 14.89
CA VAL A 294 -20.85 -12.20 14.19
C VAL A 294 -20.83 -11.94 12.68
N SER A 295 -20.49 -12.98 11.91
CA SER A 295 -20.58 -12.95 10.44
C SER A 295 -22.05 -13.01 10.01
N ASP A 296 -22.48 -12.07 9.16
CA ASP A 296 -23.74 -12.15 8.44
C ASP A 296 -23.50 -11.94 6.94
N GLY A 297 -23.16 -13.02 6.25
CA GLY A 297 -22.63 -12.94 4.89
C GLY A 297 -21.38 -12.04 4.81
N GLU A 298 -21.45 -10.99 3.98
CA GLU A 298 -20.40 -9.98 3.84
C GLU A 298 -20.41 -8.91 4.95
N ARG A 299 -21.52 -8.80 5.71
CA ARG A 299 -21.68 -7.84 6.81
C ARG A 299 -21.04 -8.36 8.09
N ARG A 300 -20.66 -7.44 8.98
CA ARG A 300 -20.29 -7.76 10.36
C ARG A 300 -21.26 -7.05 11.28
N VAL A 301 -21.93 -7.83 12.12
CA VAL A 301 -22.96 -7.35 13.07
C VAL A 301 -22.54 -7.63 14.50
N LEU A 302 -22.95 -6.80 15.45
CA LEU A 302 -22.67 -7.02 16.86
C LEU A 302 -23.82 -7.80 17.49
N LYS A 303 -23.52 -8.96 18.08
CA LYS A 303 -24.46 -9.76 18.86
C LYS A 303 -24.21 -9.57 20.34
N LEU A 304 -25.27 -9.41 21.11
CA LEU A 304 -25.20 -9.38 22.56
C LEU A 304 -25.06 -10.80 23.11
N LEU A 305 -23.89 -11.15 23.66
CA LEU A 305 -23.65 -12.45 24.30
C LEU A 305 -24.11 -12.48 25.76
N GLY A 306 -24.20 -11.33 26.39
CA GLY A 306 -24.51 -11.21 27.80
C GLY A 306 -24.11 -9.84 28.30
N TYR A 307 -24.04 -9.71 29.62
CA TYR A 307 -23.59 -8.50 30.28
C TYR A 307 -22.49 -8.83 31.28
N VAL A 308 -21.54 -7.91 31.42
CA VAL A 308 -20.39 -8.06 32.32
C VAL A 308 -20.31 -6.89 33.29
N GLY A 309 -19.61 -7.12 34.40
CA GLY A 309 -19.26 -6.08 35.36
C GLY A 309 -20.39 -5.59 36.29
N GLY A 310 -21.63 -6.08 36.13
CA GLY A 310 -22.76 -5.70 37.00
C GLY A 310 -22.86 -6.51 38.29
N ALA A 311 -23.74 -6.09 39.19
CA ALA A 311 -24.13 -6.86 40.39
C ALA A 311 -25.62 -7.26 40.34
N GLY A 312 -25.95 -8.41 40.94
CA GLY A 312 -27.28 -9.03 40.87
C GLY A 312 -27.43 -10.02 39.72
N ALA A 313 -28.67 -10.32 39.31
CA ALA A 313 -28.92 -11.12 38.12
C ALA A 313 -28.69 -10.26 36.86
N PRO A 314 -27.86 -10.70 35.89
CA PRO A 314 -27.67 -9.95 34.65
C PRO A 314 -28.97 -9.85 33.87
N PRO A 315 -29.20 -8.73 33.16
CA PRO A 315 -30.31 -8.63 32.22
C PRO A 315 -30.22 -9.78 31.22
N THR A 316 -31.31 -10.51 31.07
CA THR A 316 -31.46 -11.54 30.04
C THR A 316 -32.16 -11.00 28.80
N ALA A 317 -32.69 -9.78 28.88
CA ALA A 317 -33.32 -9.10 27.77
C ALA A 317 -32.33 -8.97 26.62
N ASN A 318 -32.75 -9.40 25.43
CA ASN A 318 -31.99 -9.30 24.19
C ASN A 318 -30.66 -10.06 24.14
N VAL A 319 -30.32 -10.85 25.16
CA VAL A 319 -29.18 -11.76 25.09
C VAL A 319 -29.46 -12.80 24.00
N GLY A 320 -28.59 -12.84 22.98
CA GLY A 320 -28.82 -13.61 21.77
C GLY A 320 -29.18 -12.78 20.54
N ASP A 321 -29.63 -11.54 20.74
CA ASP A 321 -30.07 -10.61 19.70
C ASP A 321 -28.90 -9.74 19.18
N TYR A 322 -29.16 -9.04 18.08
CA TYR A 322 -28.19 -8.22 17.36
C TYR A 322 -28.48 -6.74 17.49
N LEU A 323 -27.44 -5.91 17.56
CA LEU A 323 -27.53 -4.46 17.71
C LEU A 323 -27.97 -3.78 16.40
N LYS A 324 -28.95 -2.87 16.47
CA LYS A 324 -29.42 -2.01 15.38
C LYS A 324 -28.78 -0.62 15.43
N ALA A 325 -28.90 0.14 14.33
CA ALA A 325 -28.32 1.49 14.19
C ALA A 325 -28.90 2.50 15.18
N ASP A 326 -30.17 2.29 15.57
CA ASP A 326 -30.89 3.11 16.55
C ASP A 326 -30.50 2.81 18.01
N GLY A 327 -29.57 1.87 18.23
CA GLY A 327 -29.10 1.46 19.55
C GLY A 327 -29.96 0.39 20.23
N THR A 328 -31.01 -0.12 19.59
CA THR A 328 -31.86 -1.20 20.13
C THR A 328 -31.45 -2.59 19.59
N PHE A 329 -32.03 -3.66 20.11
CA PHE A 329 -31.70 -5.04 19.74
C PHE A 329 -32.82 -5.74 18.95
N THR A 330 -32.46 -6.69 18.08
CA THR A 330 -33.40 -7.49 17.27
C THR A 330 -32.94 -8.95 17.16
N ALA A 331 -33.88 -9.90 17.21
CA ALA A 331 -33.60 -11.31 16.97
C ALA A 331 -33.31 -11.61 15.49
N ASN A 332 -33.76 -10.73 14.58
CA ASN A 332 -33.57 -10.89 13.15
C ASN A 332 -32.24 -10.27 12.70
N ILE A 333 -31.27 -11.11 12.37
CA ILE A 333 -29.94 -10.67 11.92
C ILE A 333 -29.98 -9.77 10.67
N ALA A 334 -31.03 -9.88 9.83
CA ALA A 334 -31.21 -9.04 8.65
C ALA A 334 -31.42 -7.54 9.00
N GLU A 335 -31.96 -7.25 10.18
CA GLU A 335 -32.24 -5.90 10.67
C GLU A 335 -31.08 -5.29 11.48
N ALA A 336 -30.03 -6.07 11.74
CA ALA A 336 -28.87 -5.64 12.52
C ALA A 336 -27.97 -4.65 11.77
N GLU A 337 -27.31 -3.77 12.52
CA GLU A 337 -26.40 -2.77 11.98
C GLU A 337 -25.07 -3.41 11.57
N ASN A 338 -24.62 -3.02 10.38
CA ASN A 338 -23.30 -3.38 9.90
C ASN A 338 -22.26 -2.41 10.48
N TYR A 339 -21.53 -2.84 11.51
CA TYR A 339 -20.51 -1.99 12.15
C TYR A 339 -19.19 -1.94 11.37
N ARG A 340 -19.07 -2.75 10.30
CA ARG A 340 -18.04 -2.56 9.28
C ARG A 340 -18.50 -1.43 8.36
N GLY A 341 -17.68 -0.40 8.18
CA GLY A 341 -17.90 0.59 7.13
C GLY A 341 -17.96 -0.04 5.73
N ALA A 342 -18.34 0.75 4.72
CA ALA A 342 -18.21 0.29 3.34
C ALA A 342 -16.78 -0.28 3.13
N PRO A 343 -16.61 -1.44 2.47
CA PRO A 343 -15.29 -1.93 2.12
C PRO A 343 -14.48 -0.78 1.53
N GLY A 344 -13.30 -0.51 2.08
CA GLY A 344 -12.41 0.50 1.51
C GLY A 344 -12.24 0.19 0.04
N ALA A 345 -12.41 1.19 -0.83
CA ALA A 345 -12.46 0.97 -2.27
C ALA A 345 -11.15 0.41 -2.87
N GLY A 346 -10.07 0.25 -2.08
CA GLY A 346 -8.76 -0.17 -2.56
C GLY A 346 -8.23 -1.40 -1.85
N ASN A 347 -8.09 -2.49 -2.61
CA ASN A 347 -7.18 -3.60 -2.31
C ASN A 347 -5.72 -3.25 -2.69
N GLY A 348 -5.27 -2.02 -2.39
CA GLY A 348 -4.05 -1.40 -2.95
C GLY A 348 -4.41 -0.28 -3.95
N THR A 349 -3.46 0.60 -4.26
CA THR A 349 -3.63 1.68 -5.28
C THR A 349 -4.00 1.16 -6.66
N VAL A 350 -3.83 -0.15 -6.89
CA VAL A 350 -4.16 -0.80 -8.15
C VAL A 350 -5.64 -1.17 -8.22
N VAL A 351 -6.38 -0.52 -9.11
CA VAL A 351 -7.81 -0.73 -9.37
C VAL A 351 -7.96 -1.61 -10.62
N GLY A 352 -8.64 -2.74 -10.48
CA GLY A 352 -8.98 -3.62 -11.61
C GLY A 352 -10.24 -3.20 -12.37
N PRO A 353 -10.50 -3.79 -13.55
CA PRO A 353 -11.73 -3.50 -14.28
C PRO A 353 -12.93 -4.10 -13.52
N PRO A 354 -14.16 -3.60 -13.76
CA PRO A 354 -15.38 -4.12 -13.11
C PRO A 354 -15.62 -5.62 -13.34
N SER A 355 -15.03 -6.18 -14.38
CA SER A 355 -15.04 -7.61 -14.68
C SER A 355 -13.74 -8.02 -15.39
N SER A 356 -13.17 -9.15 -14.99
CA SER A 356 -12.00 -9.77 -15.63
C SER A 356 -12.26 -11.26 -15.82
N VAL A 357 -11.70 -11.86 -16.88
CA VAL A 357 -11.70 -13.33 -17.00
C VAL A 357 -10.41 -13.90 -16.39
N ALA A 358 -10.57 -14.89 -15.49
CA ALA A 358 -9.45 -15.56 -14.84
C ALA A 358 -8.46 -16.17 -15.86
N GLY A 359 -7.16 -16.03 -15.59
CA GLY A 359 -6.09 -16.53 -16.45
C GLY A 359 -5.77 -15.67 -17.67
N ARG A 360 -6.36 -14.48 -17.82
CA ARG A 360 -5.96 -13.48 -18.81
C ARG A 360 -4.84 -12.56 -18.30
N VAL A 361 -4.10 -11.97 -19.24
CA VAL A 361 -3.00 -11.04 -18.96
C VAL A 361 -3.58 -9.70 -18.48
N ALA A 362 -3.12 -9.21 -17.33
CA ALA A 362 -3.45 -7.87 -16.85
C ALA A 362 -2.62 -6.82 -17.59
N VAL A 363 -3.24 -5.70 -17.98
CA VAL A 363 -2.59 -4.58 -18.67
C VAL A 363 -2.93 -3.28 -17.96
N PHE A 364 -2.06 -2.27 -18.01
CA PHE A 364 -2.43 -0.94 -17.56
C PHE A 364 -3.42 -0.31 -18.56
N SER A 365 -4.55 0.19 -18.07
CA SER A 365 -5.57 0.83 -18.91
C SER A 365 -5.26 2.30 -19.20
N ASP A 366 -4.34 2.89 -18.44
CA ASP A 366 -3.86 4.25 -18.62
C ASP A 366 -2.37 4.36 -18.22
N THR A 367 -1.86 5.59 -18.16
CA THR A 367 -0.46 5.89 -17.81
C THR A 367 -0.24 6.20 -16.33
N THR A 368 -1.27 6.11 -15.49
CA THR A 368 -1.19 6.46 -14.06
C THR A 368 -0.44 5.41 -13.26
N GLY A 369 -0.41 4.16 -13.75
CA GLY A 369 0.14 3.01 -13.03
C GLY A 369 -0.80 2.44 -11.97
N GLU A 370 -2.02 2.99 -11.85
CA GLU A 370 -3.01 2.61 -10.85
C GLU A 370 -4.17 1.82 -11.46
N LEU A 371 -4.57 2.09 -12.71
CA LEU A 371 -5.67 1.38 -13.35
C LEU A 371 -5.18 0.20 -14.19
N ILE A 372 -5.60 -1.02 -13.82
CA ILE A 372 -5.39 -2.23 -14.63
C ILE A 372 -6.70 -2.64 -15.32
N GLY A 373 -6.59 -3.24 -16.50
CA GLY A 373 -7.68 -3.80 -17.31
C GLY A 373 -7.39 -5.25 -17.70
N ASP A 374 -8.43 -5.91 -18.22
CA ASP A 374 -8.31 -7.25 -18.81
C ASP A 374 -7.70 -7.10 -20.22
N GLY A 375 -6.50 -7.64 -20.42
CA GLY A 375 -5.80 -7.60 -21.71
C GLY A 375 -6.46 -8.42 -22.82
N GLY A 376 -7.58 -9.11 -22.55
CA GLY A 376 -8.37 -9.85 -23.53
C GLY A 376 -7.73 -11.16 -24.01
N ILE A 377 -6.45 -11.37 -23.70
CA ILE A 377 -5.66 -12.53 -24.11
C ILE A 377 -5.47 -13.45 -22.90
N ALA A 378 -5.90 -14.70 -23.02
CA ALA A 378 -5.56 -15.75 -22.04
C ALA A 378 -4.03 -15.93 -22.00
N LEU A 379 -3.44 -16.10 -20.83
CA LEU A 379 -2.00 -16.34 -20.66
C LEU A 379 -1.54 -17.54 -21.48
N ALA A 380 -2.36 -18.59 -21.55
CA ALA A 380 -2.14 -19.76 -22.39
C ALA A 380 -2.04 -19.41 -23.89
N ASN A 381 -2.70 -18.33 -24.33
CA ASN A 381 -2.75 -17.89 -25.72
C ASN A 381 -1.75 -16.79 -26.07
N LEU A 382 -0.96 -16.30 -25.09
CA LEU A 382 -0.01 -15.21 -25.31
C LEU A 382 0.98 -15.50 -26.45
N LEU A 383 1.40 -16.77 -26.57
CA LEU A 383 2.19 -17.26 -27.70
C LEU A 383 1.38 -18.15 -28.66
N ARG A 384 0.33 -18.84 -28.20
CA ARG A 384 -0.44 -19.76 -29.06
C ARG A 384 -1.36 -19.07 -30.05
N GLY A 385 -1.82 -17.84 -29.76
CA GLY A 385 -2.74 -17.10 -30.63
C GLY A 385 -2.14 -16.79 -32.01
N ALA A 386 -0.83 -16.58 -32.11
CA ALA A 386 -0.13 -16.34 -33.38
C ALA A 386 0.35 -17.64 -34.06
N LEU A 387 0.54 -18.72 -33.28
CA LEU A 387 1.09 -19.97 -33.77
C LEU A 387 0.02 -20.93 -34.31
N GLY A 388 -1.24 -20.81 -33.86
CA GLY A 388 -2.32 -21.71 -34.24
C GLY A 388 -2.51 -22.84 -33.22
N GLY A 389 -3.72 -23.38 -33.13
CA GLY A 389 -4.06 -24.42 -32.14
C GLY A 389 -3.59 -25.83 -32.50
N THR A 390 -3.15 -26.04 -33.74
CA THR A 390 -2.91 -27.36 -34.35
C THR A 390 -1.57 -27.49 -35.09
N ASP A 391 -1.01 -26.37 -35.57
CA ASP A 391 0.25 -26.37 -36.33
C ASP A 391 1.21 -25.32 -35.75
N ASN A 392 2.52 -25.46 -36.00
CA ASN A 392 3.53 -24.47 -35.62
C ASN A 392 3.74 -23.48 -36.76
N ARG A 393 2.94 -22.41 -36.78
CA ARG A 393 3.15 -21.32 -37.73
C ARG A 393 4.43 -20.58 -37.39
N LEU A 394 5.32 -20.39 -38.36
CA LEU A 394 6.51 -19.57 -38.14
C LEU A 394 6.08 -18.14 -37.77
N LEU A 395 6.59 -17.61 -36.66
CA LEU A 395 6.32 -16.22 -36.27
C LEU A 395 7.06 -15.28 -37.23
N ARG A 396 6.37 -14.30 -37.79
CA ARG A 396 6.99 -13.17 -38.51
C ARG A 396 6.63 -11.86 -37.83
N SER A 397 7.56 -10.93 -37.81
CA SER A 397 7.35 -9.54 -37.38
C SER A 397 7.49 -8.64 -38.60
N ASP A 398 6.41 -8.40 -39.35
CA ASP A 398 6.45 -7.64 -40.61
C ASP A 398 5.66 -6.30 -40.59
N GLY A 399 5.48 -5.68 -39.42
CA GLY A 399 5.04 -4.28 -39.31
C GLY A 399 6.21 -3.28 -39.27
N THR A 400 5.99 -2.04 -39.73
CA THR A 400 6.96 -0.91 -39.77
C THR A 400 7.65 -0.58 -38.43
N GLY A 401 7.27 -1.23 -37.33
CA GLY A 401 7.92 -1.11 -36.02
C GLY A 401 8.20 -2.43 -35.27
N GLY A 402 8.01 -3.60 -35.88
CA GLY A 402 8.28 -4.89 -35.20
C GLY A 402 7.40 -5.23 -33.99
N VAL A 403 6.30 -4.50 -33.77
CA VAL A 403 5.49 -4.55 -32.53
C VAL A 403 4.38 -5.62 -32.56
N THR A 404 4.08 -6.22 -33.73
CA THR A 404 3.04 -7.25 -33.87
C THR A 404 3.62 -8.56 -34.40
N GLY A 405 3.54 -9.62 -33.59
CA GLY A 405 3.76 -10.98 -34.06
C GLY A 405 2.59 -11.41 -34.94
N GLN A 406 2.84 -11.70 -36.21
CA GLN A 406 1.83 -12.18 -37.15
C GLN A 406 2.15 -13.59 -37.61
N GLY A 407 1.09 -14.30 -37.97
CA GLY A 407 1.20 -15.60 -38.58
C GLY A 407 1.87 -15.56 -39.94
N SER A 408 2.90 -16.38 -40.18
CA SER A 408 3.41 -16.60 -41.54
C SER A 408 2.39 -17.33 -42.41
N ALA A 409 2.47 -17.12 -43.74
CA ALA A 409 1.86 -18.03 -44.70
C ALA A 409 2.52 -19.42 -44.66
N ALA A 410 3.78 -19.50 -44.21
CA ALA A 410 4.50 -20.76 -43.99
C ALA A 410 4.03 -21.44 -42.70
N THR A 411 3.58 -22.70 -42.81
CA THR A 411 3.14 -23.53 -41.69
C THR A 411 4.08 -24.72 -41.55
N LEU A 412 4.64 -24.96 -40.36
CA LEU A 412 5.32 -26.20 -39.99
C LEU A 412 4.36 -27.03 -39.15
N ASP A 413 3.81 -28.12 -39.69
CA ASP A 413 2.90 -28.97 -38.92
C ASP A 413 3.66 -29.81 -37.87
N ASP A 414 2.93 -30.44 -36.94
CA ASP A 414 3.50 -31.30 -35.90
C ASP A 414 4.14 -32.59 -36.44
N SER A 415 3.95 -32.87 -37.74
CA SER A 415 4.63 -33.96 -38.46
C SER A 415 5.91 -33.49 -39.16
N GLY A 416 6.28 -32.21 -39.02
CA GLY A 416 7.48 -31.62 -39.61
C GLY A 416 7.34 -31.20 -41.07
N ASN A 417 6.12 -31.16 -41.62
CA ASN A 417 5.89 -30.71 -42.99
C ASN A 417 5.81 -29.19 -43.08
N LEU A 418 6.44 -28.61 -44.10
CA LEU A 418 6.32 -27.19 -44.44
C LEU A 418 5.27 -26.97 -45.55
N SER A 419 4.29 -26.09 -45.34
CA SER A 419 3.23 -25.76 -46.31
C SER A 419 2.95 -24.26 -46.40
N GLY A 420 2.18 -23.83 -47.41
CA GLY A 420 1.75 -22.42 -47.61
C GLY A 420 2.82 -21.48 -48.21
N MET A 421 4.03 -21.97 -48.45
CA MET A 421 5.08 -21.25 -49.19
C MET A 421 4.91 -21.46 -50.70
N GLY A 422 4.75 -20.38 -51.47
CA GLY A 422 4.68 -20.46 -52.95
C GLY A 422 6.03 -20.78 -53.61
N ASN A 423 7.13 -20.33 -53.00
CA ASN A 423 8.50 -20.58 -53.47
C ASN A 423 9.44 -20.75 -52.26
N VAL A 424 10.38 -21.69 -52.34
CA VAL A 424 11.51 -21.82 -51.41
C VAL A 424 12.77 -21.40 -52.16
N SER A 425 13.30 -20.21 -51.89
CA SER A 425 14.54 -19.72 -52.49
C SER A 425 15.71 -20.00 -51.55
N LEU A 426 16.77 -20.63 -52.05
CA LEU A 426 17.93 -21.05 -51.27
C LEU A 426 19.19 -20.56 -51.99
N SER A 427 20.14 -19.99 -51.24
CA SER A 427 21.46 -19.63 -51.78
C SER A 427 22.42 -20.83 -51.88
N GLY A 428 21.97 -22.03 -51.47
CA GLY A 428 22.74 -23.26 -51.43
C GLY A 428 21.91 -24.49 -51.84
N ILE A 429 22.39 -25.69 -51.49
CA ILE A 429 21.78 -26.97 -51.89
C ILE A 429 20.59 -27.33 -50.99
N LEU A 430 19.46 -27.72 -51.58
CA LEU A 430 18.34 -28.37 -50.89
C LEU A 430 18.58 -29.89 -50.81
N SER A 431 18.79 -30.43 -49.61
CA SER A 431 18.84 -31.88 -49.39
C SER A 431 17.47 -32.39 -48.97
N ILE A 432 16.85 -33.26 -49.78
CA ILE A 432 15.55 -33.88 -49.50
C ILE A 432 15.77 -35.35 -49.18
N ALA A 433 15.50 -35.76 -47.94
CA ALA A 433 15.56 -37.17 -47.55
C ALA A 433 14.19 -37.83 -47.70
N GLY A 434 14.14 -39.04 -48.29
CA GLY A 434 12.93 -39.89 -48.24
C GLY A 434 11.82 -39.59 -49.26
N LEU A 435 12.13 -39.07 -50.45
CA LEU A 435 11.15 -38.97 -51.54
C LEU A 435 10.76 -40.39 -52.03
N ALA A 436 9.75 -40.98 -51.39
CA ALA A 436 9.23 -42.29 -51.74
C ALA A 436 8.39 -42.18 -53.03
N GLY A 437 8.96 -42.65 -54.14
CA GLY A 437 8.27 -42.79 -55.43
C GLY A 437 8.83 -41.88 -56.53
N LYS A 438 9.56 -42.50 -57.48
CA LYS A 438 10.02 -41.97 -58.78
C LYS A 438 10.34 -40.48 -58.82
N VAL A 439 11.49 -40.13 -58.25
CA VAL A 439 12.02 -38.77 -58.21
C VAL A 439 12.46 -38.32 -59.61
N ILE A 440 11.89 -37.23 -60.12
CA ILE A 440 12.51 -36.45 -61.20
C ILE A 440 13.73 -35.74 -60.61
N ARG A 441 14.93 -36.14 -61.03
CA ARG A 441 16.21 -35.61 -60.56
C ARG A 441 16.61 -34.32 -61.26
N LYS A 442 16.26 -34.18 -62.54
CA LYS A 442 16.57 -32.99 -63.34
C LYS A 442 15.65 -32.89 -64.54
N VAL A 443 15.11 -31.71 -64.82
CA VAL A 443 14.46 -31.39 -66.09
C VAL A 443 15.22 -30.25 -66.76
N GLN A 444 15.69 -30.45 -67.98
CA GLN A 444 16.30 -29.40 -68.78
C GLN A 444 15.41 -29.12 -69.99
N PHE A 445 14.91 -27.90 -70.07
CA PHE A 445 14.24 -27.38 -71.26
C PHE A 445 15.25 -26.53 -72.03
N THR A 446 15.45 -26.85 -73.31
CA THR A 446 16.29 -26.02 -74.19
C THR A 446 15.50 -25.69 -75.46
N PRO A 447 14.71 -24.61 -75.45
CA PRO A 447 14.15 -24.05 -76.66
C PRO A 447 15.26 -23.30 -77.41
N ILE A 448 15.52 -23.68 -78.66
CA ILE A 448 16.48 -22.97 -79.50
C ILE A 448 15.74 -22.51 -80.76
N THR A 449 15.68 -21.19 -80.94
CA THR A 449 15.04 -20.52 -82.09
C THR A 449 16.05 -20.08 -83.14
N THR A 450 17.33 -20.40 -82.95
CA THR A 450 18.39 -20.08 -83.90
C THR A 450 18.16 -20.84 -85.19
N VAL A 451 18.05 -20.09 -86.29
CA VAL A 451 17.88 -20.66 -87.63
C VAL A 451 19.24 -21.12 -88.14
N TYR A 452 19.34 -22.40 -88.49
CA TYR A 452 20.52 -22.95 -89.16
C TYR A 452 20.17 -23.29 -90.59
N GLU A 453 21.00 -22.88 -91.53
CA GLU A 453 20.81 -23.09 -92.97
C GLU A 453 22.12 -23.57 -93.59
N THR A 454 22.04 -24.58 -94.46
CA THR A 454 23.21 -25.07 -95.21
C THR A 454 22.84 -25.41 -96.64
N THR A 455 23.76 -25.11 -97.55
CA THR A 455 23.71 -25.42 -98.98
C THR A 455 24.91 -26.28 -99.33
N SER A 456 24.69 -27.58 -99.52
CA SER A 456 25.76 -28.56 -99.79
C SER A 456 25.22 -29.74 -100.61
N THR A 457 26.09 -30.41 -101.36
CA THR A 457 25.83 -31.70 -102.05
C THR A 457 25.42 -32.83 -101.08
N SER A 458 25.61 -32.63 -99.78
CA SER A 458 24.99 -33.39 -98.68
C SER A 458 24.80 -32.43 -97.50
N ALA A 459 23.59 -31.93 -97.32
CA ALA A 459 23.27 -30.88 -96.35
C ALA A 459 23.11 -31.46 -94.93
N VAL A 460 24.21 -31.51 -94.19
CA VAL A 460 24.22 -31.92 -92.78
C VAL A 460 24.13 -30.69 -91.89
N ILE A 461 22.99 -30.52 -91.21
CA ILE A 461 22.88 -29.60 -90.08
C ILE A 461 22.83 -30.47 -88.83
N SER A 462 23.91 -30.45 -88.03
CA SER A 462 23.97 -31.11 -86.73
C SER A 462 24.01 -30.04 -85.65
N VAL A 463 22.86 -29.72 -85.06
CA VAL A 463 22.72 -28.72 -84.00
C VAL A 463 22.29 -29.44 -82.73
N GLY A 464 23.27 -29.85 -81.94
CA GLY A 464 23.04 -30.57 -80.70
C GLY A 464 22.86 -29.63 -79.52
N THR A 465 21.97 -29.99 -78.60
CA THR A 465 22.08 -29.53 -77.21
C THR A 465 22.62 -30.66 -76.36
N SER A 466 23.40 -30.31 -75.33
CA SER A 466 23.94 -31.31 -74.41
C SER A 466 23.19 -31.29 -73.08
N PHE A 467 23.00 -32.47 -72.52
CA PHE A 467 22.46 -32.70 -71.19
C PHE A 467 23.49 -33.46 -70.38
N SER A 468 23.98 -32.83 -69.31
CA SER A 468 24.84 -33.49 -68.34
C SER A 468 23.99 -34.06 -67.20
N ALA A 469 24.02 -35.38 -67.02
CA ALA A 469 23.29 -36.04 -65.94
C ALA A 469 23.90 -35.78 -64.56
N VAL A 470 23.04 -35.76 -63.55
CA VAL A 470 23.42 -35.55 -62.14
C VAL A 470 23.63 -36.87 -61.39
N SER A 471 23.16 -38.00 -61.93
CA SER A 471 23.34 -39.34 -61.37
C SER A 471 23.73 -40.39 -62.40
N THR A 472 24.52 -41.38 -61.97
CA THR A 472 24.89 -42.58 -62.74
C THR A 472 23.89 -43.72 -62.59
N THR A 473 22.88 -43.59 -61.73
CA THR A 473 21.91 -44.66 -61.40
C THR A 473 20.48 -44.38 -61.87
N SER A 474 20.27 -43.26 -62.56
CA SER A 474 18.96 -42.76 -62.99
C SER A 474 18.64 -43.15 -64.43
N ASN A 475 17.36 -43.17 -64.79
CA ASN A 475 16.85 -43.23 -66.15
C ASN A 475 16.81 -41.83 -66.78
N LEU A 476 16.86 -41.75 -68.11
CA LEU A 476 16.76 -40.50 -68.87
C LEU A 476 15.68 -40.63 -69.94
N LEU A 477 14.65 -39.80 -69.86
CA LEU A 477 13.70 -39.57 -70.94
C LEU A 477 14.16 -38.35 -71.74
N VAL A 478 14.36 -38.57 -73.02
CA VAL A 478 14.76 -37.55 -73.99
C VAL A 478 13.61 -37.33 -74.95
N ILE A 479 13.16 -36.08 -75.06
CA ILE A 479 12.13 -35.68 -76.02
C ILE A 479 12.71 -34.58 -76.89
N CYS A 480 12.55 -34.72 -78.18
CA CYS A 480 12.97 -33.75 -79.18
C CYS A 480 11.80 -33.45 -80.10
N ALA A 481 11.58 -32.17 -80.38
CA ALA A 481 10.68 -31.73 -81.42
C ALA A 481 11.45 -30.78 -82.34
N ILE A 482 11.39 -31.04 -83.64
CA ILE A 482 12.00 -30.19 -84.67
C ILE A 482 10.99 -29.83 -85.73
N ASP A 483 11.06 -28.59 -86.20
CA ASP A 483 10.42 -28.11 -87.42
C ASP A 483 11.51 -27.69 -88.39
N ALA A 484 11.43 -28.20 -89.60
CA ALA A 484 12.38 -27.89 -90.65
C ALA A 484 11.70 -27.60 -91.97
N GLU A 485 12.36 -26.76 -92.76
CA GLU A 485 12.00 -26.44 -94.13
C GLU A 485 13.09 -26.94 -95.07
N THR A 486 12.69 -27.57 -96.16
CA THR A 486 13.61 -27.95 -97.23
C THR A 486 13.19 -27.27 -98.52
N LEU A 487 14.15 -26.69 -99.24
CA LEU A 487 13.94 -26.16 -100.58
C LEU A 487 14.45 -27.19 -101.60
N ARG A 488 13.53 -27.72 -102.40
CA ARG A 488 13.79 -28.78 -103.39
C ARG A 488 14.26 -28.21 -104.72
N ALA A 489 15.26 -28.84 -105.35
CA ALA A 489 15.67 -28.53 -106.73
C ALA A 489 15.13 -29.50 -107.81
N ALA A 490 14.85 -30.78 -107.52
CA ALA A 490 14.23 -31.74 -108.46
C ALA A 490 13.78 -33.06 -107.76
N THR A 491 13.25 -34.02 -108.53
CA THR A 491 12.55 -35.30 -108.19
C THR A 491 13.29 -36.34 -107.33
N GLY A 492 13.85 -35.93 -106.20
CA GLY A 492 14.60 -36.79 -105.29
C GLY A 492 14.01 -36.94 -103.88
N ASP A 493 14.28 -38.09 -103.27
CA ASP A 493 13.98 -38.40 -101.88
C ASP A 493 14.84 -37.56 -100.92
N HIS A 494 14.19 -36.98 -99.90
CA HIS A 494 14.80 -36.25 -98.82
C HIS A 494 14.19 -36.70 -97.50
N GLY A 495 14.97 -36.63 -96.42
CA GLY A 495 14.52 -37.07 -95.12
C GLY A 495 15.15 -36.27 -94.00
N MET A 496 14.52 -36.38 -92.84
CA MET A 496 15.03 -35.81 -91.60
C MET A 496 14.92 -36.88 -90.53
N ALA A 497 15.95 -36.96 -89.71
CA ALA A 497 16.05 -37.91 -88.62
C ALA A 497 16.61 -37.20 -87.39
N VAL A 498 16.32 -37.76 -86.22
CA VAL A 498 16.91 -37.29 -84.96
C VAL A 498 17.76 -38.41 -84.38
N SER A 499 19.02 -38.13 -84.15
CA SER A 499 19.95 -39.11 -83.60
C SER A 499 20.38 -38.73 -82.19
N LEU A 500 20.55 -39.76 -81.35
CA LEU A 500 21.03 -39.63 -79.99
C LEU A 500 22.50 -40.02 -79.93
N TYR A 501 23.30 -39.14 -79.35
CA TYR A 501 24.74 -39.28 -79.20
C TYR A 501 25.12 -39.27 -77.71
N ARG A 502 26.15 -40.04 -77.36
CA ARG A 502 26.74 -40.08 -76.01
C ARG A 502 28.16 -39.53 -76.08
N TYR A 503 28.57 -38.72 -75.11
CA TYR A 503 29.96 -38.31 -74.97
C TYR A 503 30.80 -39.43 -74.35
N ASP A 504 31.96 -39.73 -74.94
CA ASP A 504 32.86 -40.81 -74.51
C ASP A 504 34.11 -40.33 -73.74
N GLY A 505 34.11 -39.07 -73.32
CA GLY A 505 35.27 -38.40 -72.72
C GLY A 505 36.12 -37.63 -73.73
N SER A 506 35.92 -37.83 -75.03
CA SER A 506 36.65 -37.14 -76.10
C SER A 506 35.74 -36.50 -77.15
N ALA A 507 34.70 -37.21 -77.62
CA ALA A 507 33.76 -36.77 -78.64
C ALA A 507 32.35 -37.33 -78.41
N TYR A 508 31.37 -36.78 -79.13
CA TYR A 508 30.01 -37.34 -79.16
C TYR A 508 29.94 -38.47 -80.20
N VAL A 509 29.62 -39.68 -79.75
CA VAL A 509 29.55 -40.90 -80.59
C VAL A 509 28.11 -41.41 -80.68
N THR A 510 27.77 -42.08 -81.78
CA THR A 510 26.43 -42.66 -81.97
C THR A 510 26.17 -43.76 -80.97
N THR A 511 24.93 -43.84 -80.49
CA THR A 511 24.52 -44.88 -79.54
C THR A 511 23.80 -46.03 -80.23
N SER A 512 23.78 -47.20 -79.60
CA SER A 512 22.92 -48.32 -80.02
C SER A 512 21.42 -48.01 -79.81
N HIS A 513 21.11 -46.91 -79.13
CA HIS A 513 19.77 -46.50 -78.78
C HIS A 513 19.16 -45.65 -79.88
N THR A 514 18.06 -46.13 -80.43
CA THR A 514 17.28 -45.41 -81.44
C THR A 514 16.21 -44.56 -80.77
N MET A 515 16.05 -43.31 -81.21
CA MET A 515 14.87 -42.54 -80.81
C MET A 515 13.65 -43.05 -81.58
N ALA A 516 12.54 -43.30 -80.87
CA ALA A 516 11.25 -43.53 -81.50
C ALA A 516 10.79 -42.21 -82.14
N GLN A 517 10.73 -42.18 -83.47
CA GLN A 517 10.41 -40.98 -84.24
C GLN A 517 9.00 -41.08 -84.80
N GLN A 518 8.20 -40.06 -84.54
CA GLN A 518 6.93 -39.83 -85.21
C GLN A 518 7.08 -38.68 -86.19
N PHE A 519 6.75 -38.97 -87.44
CA PHE A 519 7.00 -38.08 -88.55
C PHE A 519 5.71 -37.41 -89.03
N LEU A 520 5.67 -36.08 -89.01
CA LEU A 520 4.62 -35.29 -89.68
C LEU A 520 5.26 -34.46 -90.80
N MET A 521 5.28 -35.02 -92.00
CA MET A 521 5.54 -34.23 -93.19
C MET A 521 4.24 -33.57 -93.65
N GLN A 522 4.18 -32.23 -93.67
CA GLN A 522 3.16 -31.50 -94.40
C GLN A 522 3.80 -30.83 -95.61
N GLY A 523 3.90 -31.60 -96.70
CA GLY A 523 4.18 -31.07 -98.02
C GLY A 523 2.90 -31.07 -98.84
N PHE A 524 2.29 -29.90 -99.03
CA PHE A 524 1.38 -29.68 -100.16
C PHE A 524 2.16 -29.94 -101.44
N ALA A 525 1.71 -30.88 -102.26
CA ALA A 525 2.18 -30.96 -103.64
C ALA A 525 1.64 -29.75 -104.40
N PRO A 526 2.51 -28.99 -105.08
CA PRO A 526 2.15 -28.69 -106.46
C PRO A 526 3.32 -28.87 -107.42
N ALA A 527 2.94 -28.82 -108.70
CA ALA A 527 3.68 -29.21 -109.88
C ALA A 527 5.12 -28.65 -110.02
N ALA A 528 5.87 -29.30 -110.91
CA ALA A 528 7.26 -29.04 -111.32
C ALA A 528 7.79 -27.60 -111.06
N GLY A 529 8.74 -27.49 -110.14
CA GLY A 529 9.42 -26.25 -109.74
C GLY A 529 10.15 -26.43 -108.41
N THR A 530 10.89 -25.40 -107.96
CA THR A 530 11.44 -25.35 -106.60
C THR A 530 10.29 -25.29 -105.59
N SER A 531 10.23 -26.22 -104.65
CA SER A 531 9.14 -26.32 -103.67
C SER A 531 9.70 -26.34 -102.26
N THR A 532 9.13 -25.54 -101.36
CA THR A 532 9.45 -25.58 -99.93
C THR A 532 8.58 -26.63 -99.26
N HIS A 533 9.20 -27.67 -98.71
CA HIS A 533 8.52 -28.67 -97.89
C HIS A 533 8.75 -28.36 -96.42
N ARG A 534 7.69 -28.46 -95.61
CA ARG A 534 7.78 -28.33 -94.15
C ARG A 534 7.52 -29.68 -93.51
N GLY A 535 8.40 -30.07 -92.60
CA GLY A 535 8.25 -31.29 -91.84
C GLY A 535 8.54 -31.05 -90.38
N ALA A 536 7.77 -31.73 -89.53
CA ALA A 536 7.97 -31.80 -88.11
C ALA A 536 8.34 -33.23 -87.72
N VAL A 537 9.34 -33.39 -86.85
CA VAL A 537 9.65 -34.67 -86.19
C VAL A 537 9.54 -34.51 -84.70
N ALA A 538 8.77 -35.39 -84.09
CA ALA A 538 8.85 -35.62 -82.65
C ALA A 538 9.60 -36.94 -82.42
N ALA A 539 10.66 -36.90 -81.63
CA ALA A 539 11.49 -38.06 -81.33
C ALA A 539 11.57 -38.24 -79.81
N THR A 540 11.38 -39.46 -79.33
CA THR A 540 11.49 -39.78 -77.90
C THR A 540 12.41 -40.98 -77.69
N ALA A 541 13.26 -40.94 -76.66
CA ALA A 541 14.03 -42.09 -76.20
C ALA A 541 13.95 -42.20 -74.68
N LEU A 542 13.80 -43.42 -74.18
CA LEU A 542 13.96 -43.75 -72.78
C LEU A 542 15.24 -44.57 -72.64
N LEU A 543 16.17 -44.08 -71.82
CA LEU A 543 17.44 -44.72 -71.51
C LEU A 543 17.35 -45.19 -70.06
N ASP A 544 17.61 -46.47 -69.82
CA ASP A 544 17.65 -47.00 -68.46
C ASP A 544 19.01 -46.70 -67.80
N ASN A 545 19.15 -47.08 -66.54
CA ASN A 545 20.39 -46.88 -65.79
C ASN A 545 21.57 -47.75 -66.30
N ALA A 546 21.30 -48.89 -66.92
CA ALA A 546 22.31 -49.79 -67.46
C ALA A 546 22.92 -49.21 -68.75
N ASP A 547 22.11 -48.51 -69.55
CA ASP A 547 22.51 -47.85 -70.78
C ASP A 547 23.39 -46.60 -70.54
N ARG A 548 23.44 -46.13 -69.29
CA ARG A 548 24.10 -44.88 -68.88
C ARG A 548 25.47 -45.02 -68.22
N ARG A 549 26.05 -46.23 -68.14
CA ARG A 549 27.30 -46.50 -67.39
C ARG A 549 28.48 -45.55 -67.76
N SER A 550 29.06 -44.98 -66.70
CA SER A 550 30.23 -44.08 -66.49
C SER A 550 31.21 -44.00 -67.66
N ASP A 551 31.69 -42.85 -68.12
CA ASP A 551 32.17 -41.63 -67.47
C ASP A 551 32.04 -40.43 -68.43
N THR A 552 31.78 -39.22 -67.90
CA THR A 552 31.41 -37.98 -68.63
C THR A 552 30.00 -37.98 -69.25
N ASN A 553 28.99 -37.93 -68.38
CA ASN A 553 27.54 -38.10 -68.66
C ASN A 553 26.87 -37.00 -69.52
N SER A 554 27.49 -36.54 -70.59
CA SER A 554 26.91 -35.59 -71.53
C SER A 554 26.24 -36.34 -72.69
N TRP A 555 24.92 -36.23 -72.77
CA TRP A 555 24.13 -36.75 -73.87
C TRP A 555 23.80 -35.61 -74.81
N SER A 556 23.89 -35.84 -76.11
CA SER A 556 23.51 -34.86 -77.12
C SER A 556 22.45 -35.44 -78.03
N VAL A 557 21.44 -34.64 -78.33
CA VAL A 557 20.47 -34.95 -79.37
C VAL A 557 20.75 -33.99 -80.50
N ALA A 558 21.04 -34.52 -81.69
CA ALA A 558 21.19 -33.70 -82.88
C ALA A 558 20.19 -34.16 -83.94
N PRO A 559 19.40 -33.23 -84.51
CA PRO A 559 18.73 -33.48 -85.76
C PRO A 559 19.80 -33.61 -86.84
N TYR A 560 19.52 -34.46 -87.82
CA TYR A 560 20.33 -34.58 -89.01
C TYR A 560 19.40 -34.63 -90.22
N PHE A 561 19.77 -33.85 -91.23
CA PHE A 561 19.05 -33.76 -92.48
C PHE A 561 19.86 -34.48 -93.56
N PHE A 562 19.17 -35.20 -94.44
CA PHE A 562 19.80 -35.77 -95.62
C PHE A 562 18.99 -35.48 -96.88
N SER A 563 19.72 -35.15 -97.93
CA SER A 563 19.23 -35.14 -99.30
C SER A 563 20.21 -35.94 -100.13
N TYR A 564 19.69 -36.83 -100.98
CA TYR A 564 20.51 -37.63 -101.89
C TYR A 564 20.94 -36.86 -103.15
N TYR A 565 20.52 -35.60 -103.30
CA TYR A 565 20.68 -34.84 -104.55
C TYR A 565 21.30 -33.47 -104.34
N ALA A 566 22.20 -33.11 -105.27
CA ALA A 566 22.90 -31.83 -105.29
C ALA A 566 21.94 -30.64 -105.42
N GLY A 567 22.19 -29.57 -104.68
CA GLY A 567 21.46 -28.29 -104.80
C GLY A 567 20.23 -28.14 -103.90
N CYS A 568 20.03 -29.01 -102.91
CA CYS A 568 18.97 -28.85 -101.91
C CYS A 568 19.45 -27.99 -100.73
N THR A 569 18.57 -27.11 -100.23
CA THR A 569 18.80 -26.36 -98.98
C THR A 569 17.97 -26.96 -97.86
N ALA A 570 18.59 -27.21 -96.71
CA ALA A 570 17.89 -27.57 -95.48
C ALA A 570 17.96 -26.40 -94.49
N LYS A 571 16.83 -26.13 -93.82
CA LYS A 571 16.71 -25.08 -92.82
C LYS A 571 15.98 -25.59 -91.59
N LEU A 572 16.63 -25.55 -90.44
CA LEU A 572 15.99 -25.83 -89.15
C LEU A 572 15.33 -24.53 -88.67
N THR A 573 14.00 -24.50 -88.58
CA THR A 573 13.25 -23.28 -88.22
C THR A 573 12.87 -23.25 -86.75
N LYS A 574 12.57 -24.39 -86.14
CA LYS A 574 12.38 -24.52 -84.69
C LYS A 574 12.93 -25.84 -84.21
N HIS A 575 13.50 -25.83 -83.02
CA HIS A 575 13.89 -27.06 -82.34
C HIS A 575 13.77 -26.88 -80.83
N SER A 576 13.33 -27.93 -80.16
CA SER A 576 13.13 -27.95 -78.72
C SER A 576 13.50 -29.31 -78.18
N TYR A 577 14.20 -29.30 -77.06
CA TYR A 577 14.66 -30.51 -76.38
C TYR A 577 14.22 -30.47 -74.92
N ILE A 578 13.74 -31.61 -74.45
CA ILE A 578 13.41 -31.84 -73.04
C ILE A 578 14.18 -33.07 -72.61
N PHE A 579 14.98 -32.90 -71.56
CA PHE A 579 15.64 -34.01 -70.88
C PHE A 579 15.04 -34.14 -69.50
N VAL A 580 14.55 -35.33 -69.15
CA VAL A 580 14.03 -35.66 -67.83
C VAL A 580 14.86 -36.80 -67.28
N GLU A 581 15.71 -36.50 -66.30
CA GLU A 581 16.42 -37.50 -65.52
C GLU A 581 15.56 -37.89 -64.32
N PHE A 582 15.35 -39.19 -64.12
CA PHE A 582 14.48 -39.70 -63.06
C PHE A 582 14.97 -41.05 -62.53
N GLU A 583 14.55 -41.46 -61.34
CA GLU A 583 14.91 -42.78 -60.81
C GLU A 583 14.25 -43.94 -61.59
N PRO A 584 14.85 -45.15 -61.60
CA PRO A 584 14.30 -46.33 -62.28
C PRO A 584 12.79 -46.59 -62.11
#